data_AF-A0A3B0JQU5-F1
#
_entry.id   AF-A0A3B0JQU5-F1
#
_cell.length_a   1.000
_cell.length_b   1.000
_cell.length_c   1.000
_cell.angle_alpha   90.00
_cell.angle_beta   90.00
_cell.angle_gamma   90.00
#
_symmetry.space_group_name_H-M   'P 1'
#
loop_
_entity.id
_entity.type
_entity.pdbx_description
1 polymer ?
#
loop_
_entity_poly.entity_id
_entity_poly.type
_entity_poly.pdbx_seq_one_letter_code
_entity_poly.pdbx_strand_id
1 'polypeptide(L)'
;MDPYLYGNGGPIIMVQVENEYGSYFACDGKYRTWLRDETESHVKGHAVLFTNDGPSVLRCGKIDNVLATMDFGATNDLEATWSRLRQFQPRGPLVNAEYYPGWLTHWTEPMANVSTSSITGTFINMLDSGASVNFYMFYGGTNFGFTAGANENGPGNYIADITSYDYDAPMTEAGDPTPKYHALRKIIARYLPLPNVPVPAPVPKRAYGTVRLLSCCTLFAPGTRQKLATGMVQAAKPMTFEALGQYSGLVLYETWLPRFKRDPSILNVPGLADRAYIYVDNEYVGLLARETPVFSLPLSASAGRRLQILVENQGRINYGRQINDFKGITKDVRLDKQLLVNWNMTTFPLESYESLEQLITQSNEAASMGFQELRKPQHMLRSGPAIYHGMLNIVQEADLADTYLDMSGWGKGIVFLNGENLGRYWPLVGPQVTLYVPAPVLKVGLNSIVVVEYQQAPAATELHFRDTPILNARTG
;
A
#
# COMPACT_ATOMS: atom_id res chain seq x y z
N MET A 1 19.95 18.43 4.93
CA MET A 1 19.01 19.41 5.52
C MET A 1 19.66 20.76 5.77
N ASP A 2 20.94 20.81 6.18
CA ASP A 2 21.64 22.01 6.64
C ASP A 2 21.34 23.35 5.91
N PRO A 3 21.44 23.49 4.57
CA PRO A 3 21.15 24.77 3.90
C PRO A 3 19.66 25.16 3.92
N TYR A 4 18.77 24.25 4.29
CA TYR A 4 17.32 24.45 4.33
C TYR A 4 16.80 24.74 5.74
N LEU A 5 17.65 24.71 6.77
CA LEU A 5 17.25 25.06 8.15
C LEU A 5 16.99 26.57 8.25
N TYR A 6 15.98 26.98 9.02
CA TYR A 6 15.58 28.38 9.15
C TYR A 6 16.69 29.26 9.69
N GLY A 7 17.45 28.78 10.68
CA GLY A 7 18.64 29.46 11.19
C GLY A 7 19.77 29.65 10.17
N ASN A 8 19.70 28.96 9.02
CA ASN A 8 20.61 29.09 7.88
C ASN A 8 19.96 29.80 6.67
N GLY A 9 18.77 30.39 6.85
CA GLY A 9 18.03 31.11 5.81
C GLY A 9 17.08 30.25 4.97
N GLY A 10 16.90 28.98 5.31
CA GLY A 10 15.97 28.07 4.63
C GLY A 10 14.55 28.02 5.24
N PRO A 11 13.66 27.16 4.73
CA PRO A 11 12.26 27.10 5.17
C PRO A 11 11.98 26.15 6.35
N ILE A 12 12.91 25.28 6.75
CA ILE A 12 12.67 24.27 7.79
C ILE A 12 12.76 24.91 9.18
N ILE A 13 11.60 25.16 9.79
CA ILE A 13 11.47 25.81 11.10
C ILE A 13 11.48 24.84 12.29
N MET A 14 11.05 23.60 12.08
CA MET A 14 11.02 22.55 13.10
C MET A 14 11.39 21.19 12.50
N VAL A 15 11.94 20.29 13.33
CA VAL A 15 12.30 18.91 12.97
C VAL A 15 11.75 17.96 14.04
N GLN A 16 10.97 16.97 13.63
CA GLN A 16 10.41 15.98 14.56
C GLN A 16 11.48 14.95 14.94
N VAL A 17 11.54 14.59 16.22
CA VAL A 17 12.38 13.51 16.75
C VAL A 17 11.46 12.32 17.01
N GLU A 18 11.66 11.22 16.26
CA GLU A 18 10.75 10.06 16.27
C GLU A 18 9.34 10.42 15.77
N ASN A 19 8.37 9.50 15.86
CA ASN A 19 6.97 9.68 15.52
C ASN A 19 6.07 8.81 16.42
N GLU A 20 5.28 9.44 17.28
CA GLU A 20 4.35 8.77 18.20
C GLU A 20 4.98 7.66 19.04
N TYR A 21 6.24 7.83 19.47
CA TYR A 21 6.93 6.81 20.26
C TYR A 21 6.18 6.42 21.54
N GLY A 22 5.33 7.31 22.07
CA GLY A 22 4.45 7.03 23.19
C GLY A 22 3.50 5.87 22.92
N SER A 23 3.07 5.69 21.67
CA SER A 23 2.24 4.57 21.22
C SER A 23 3.03 3.27 21.07
N TYR A 24 4.37 3.34 21.02
CA TYR A 24 5.22 2.16 20.95
C TYR A 24 5.50 1.57 22.34
N PHE A 25 5.34 0.26 22.46
CA PHE A 25 5.33 -0.42 23.77
C PHE A 25 6.65 -0.36 24.55
N ALA A 26 7.77 -0.06 23.90
CA ALA A 26 9.09 -0.13 24.52
C ALA A 26 9.33 0.99 25.54
N CYS A 27 8.79 2.20 25.30
CA CYS A 27 8.96 3.36 26.17
C CYS A 27 10.44 3.64 26.57
N ASP A 28 11.39 3.31 25.69
CA ASP A 28 12.82 3.43 25.96
C ASP A 28 13.28 4.90 25.98
N GLY A 29 13.63 5.40 27.16
CA GLY A 29 14.17 6.75 27.34
C GLY A 29 15.59 6.93 26.81
N LYS A 30 16.42 5.89 26.78
CA LYS A 30 17.79 5.95 26.25
C LYS A 30 17.78 6.10 24.74
N TYR A 31 16.94 5.31 24.06
CA TYR A 31 16.74 5.43 22.61
C TYR A 31 16.31 6.86 22.23
N ARG A 32 15.26 7.38 22.89
CA ARG A 32 14.76 8.73 22.66
C ARG A 32 15.81 9.82 22.89
N THR A 33 16.56 9.72 23.99
CA THR A 33 17.65 10.67 24.30
C THR A 33 18.75 10.62 23.25
N TRP A 34 19.17 9.42 22.86
CA TRP A 34 20.15 9.22 21.80
C TRP A 34 19.67 9.81 20.46
N LEU A 35 18.42 9.57 20.07
CA LEU A 35 17.88 10.06 18.80
C LEU A 35 17.76 11.59 18.79
N ARG A 36 17.39 12.21 19.92
CA ARG A 36 17.44 13.66 20.10
C ARG A 36 18.86 14.19 19.87
N ASP A 37 19.85 13.62 20.55
CA ASP A 37 21.23 14.09 20.47
C ASP A 37 21.82 13.91 19.06
N GLU A 38 21.50 12.79 18.41
CA GLU A 38 21.85 12.56 17.00
C GLU A 38 21.20 13.60 16.10
N THR A 39 19.89 13.85 16.24
CA THR A 39 19.16 14.84 15.43
C THR A 39 19.69 16.25 15.67
N GLU A 40 19.95 16.63 16.92
CA GLU A 40 20.53 17.92 17.29
C GLU A 40 21.94 18.12 16.72
N SER A 41 22.73 17.05 16.58
CA SER A 41 24.06 17.14 15.96
C SER A 41 24.03 17.61 14.50
N HIS A 42 22.90 17.37 13.80
CA HIS A 42 22.66 17.82 12.43
C HIS A 42 21.92 19.16 12.37
N VAL A 43 21.01 19.43 13.33
CA VAL A 43 20.20 20.66 13.37
C VAL A 43 20.95 21.84 13.98
N LYS A 44 21.80 21.61 14.98
CA LYS A 44 22.68 22.58 15.64
C LYS A 44 21.98 23.88 16.05
N GLY A 45 20.77 23.77 16.58
CA GLY A 45 19.93 24.90 16.98
C GLY A 45 19.37 25.77 15.84
N HIS A 46 19.52 25.38 14.57
CA HIS A 46 18.99 26.14 13.42
C HIS A 46 17.52 25.82 13.09
N ALA A 47 16.88 24.89 13.83
CA ALA A 47 15.45 24.62 13.82
C ALA A 47 15.01 24.08 15.20
N VAL A 48 13.71 24.16 15.51
CA VAL A 48 13.16 23.65 16.78
C VAL A 48 12.98 22.14 16.69
N LEU A 49 13.55 21.38 17.64
CA LEU A 49 13.22 19.96 17.78
C LEU A 49 11.88 19.78 18.49
N PHE A 50 11.03 18.88 17.99
CA PHE A 50 9.76 18.55 18.61
C PHE A 50 9.44 17.04 18.60
N THR A 51 8.53 16.58 19.46
CA THR A 51 7.94 15.23 19.42
C THR A 51 6.43 15.33 19.20
N ASN A 52 5.84 14.36 18.52
CA ASN A 52 4.40 14.27 18.31
C ASN A 52 3.86 12.96 18.90
N ASP A 53 2.76 13.04 19.66
CA ASP A 53 2.12 11.89 20.31
C ASP A 53 0.65 12.16 20.64
N GLY A 54 -0.20 11.13 20.56
CA GLY A 54 -1.58 11.21 21.02
C GLY A 54 -1.74 11.56 22.51
N PRO A 55 -2.90 12.13 22.93
CA PRO A 55 -3.06 12.75 24.25
C PRO A 55 -2.93 11.77 25.44
N SER A 56 -3.08 10.47 25.19
CA SER A 56 -3.03 9.41 26.20
C SER A 56 -1.64 8.79 26.39
N VAL A 57 -0.69 9.07 25.50
CA VAL A 57 0.60 8.36 25.42
C VAL A 57 1.83 9.24 25.61
N LEU A 58 1.64 10.55 25.83
CA LEU A 58 2.69 11.57 26.02
C LEU A 58 3.80 11.19 27.02
N ARG A 59 3.49 10.39 28.06
CA ARG A 59 4.48 9.95 29.06
C ARG A 59 5.66 9.22 28.43
N CYS A 60 5.38 8.35 27.46
CA CYS A 60 6.39 7.56 26.77
C CYS A 60 6.88 8.22 25.47
N GLY A 61 6.22 9.29 25.03
CA GLY A 61 6.60 10.07 23.86
C GLY A 61 7.58 11.20 24.14
N LYS A 62 7.25 12.07 25.11
CA LYS A 62 8.02 13.28 25.44
C LYS A 62 9.52 13.01 25.65
N ILE A 63 10.35 13.88 25.07
CA ILE A 63 11.80 13.91 25.30
C ILE A 63 12.17 15.21 26.04
N ASP A 64 13.05 15.10 27.03
CA ASP A 64 13.55 16.28 27.74
C ASP A 64 14.32 17.23 26.80
N ASN A 65 14.09 18.53 26.98
CA ASN A 65 14.61 19.63 26.15
C ASN A 65 14.12 19.62 24.68
N VAL A 66 13.04 18.92 24.39
CA VAL A 66 12.38 18.89 23.08
C VAL A 66 10.94 19.40 23.24
N LEU A 67 10.42 20.15 22.26
CA LEU A 67 9.04 20.63 22.29
C LEU A 67 8.07 19.44 22.16
N ALA A 68 7.34 19.08 23.20
CA ALA A 68 6.23 18.13 23.05
C ALA A 68 5.02 18.80 22.37
N THR A 69 4.50 18.17 21.32
CA THR A 69 3.24 18.50 20.62
C THR A 69 2.26 17.34 20.78
N MET A 70 1.07 17.43 20.18
CA MET A 70 0.13 16.31 20.12
C MET A 70 -0.44 16.12 18.73
N ASP A 71 -1.01 14.96 18.49
CA ASP A 71 -1.96 14.68 17.42
C ASP A 71 -3.34 14.35 17.98
N PHE A 72 -4.39 14.67 17.21
CA PHE A 72 -5.76 14.26 17.48
C PHE A 72 -6.68 14.74 16.35
N GLY A 73 -7.78 14.03 16.11
CA GLY A 73 -8.82 14.41 15.15
C GLY A 73 -9.81 15.43 15.73
N ALA A 74 -11.02 15.50 15.16
CA ALA A 74 -12.07 16.34 15.74
C ALA A 74 -12.45 15.89 17.16
N THR A 75 -12.69 16.87 18.05
CA THR A 75 -13.04 16.62 19.45
C THR A 75 -14.05 17.63 19.95
N ASN A 76 -14.90 17.19 20.89
CA ASN A 76 -15.84 18.07 21.59
C ASN A 76 -15.25 18.68 22.86
N ASP A 77 -14.05 18.24 23.28
CA ASP A 77 -13.40 18.69 24.51
C ASP A 77 -11.92 19.04 24.25
N LEU A 78 -11.74 20.20 23.62
CA LEU A 78 -10.42 20.71 23.27
C LEU A 78 -9.64 21.16 24.52
N GLU A 79 -10.32 21.69 25.53
CA GLU A 79 -9.69 22.17 26.77
C GLU A 79 -9.08 21.00 27.56
N ALA A 80 -9.79 19.88 27.71
CA ALA A 80 -9.23 18.70 28.37
C ALA A 80 -8.05 18.12 27.57
N THR A 81 -8.11 18.18 26.23
CA THR A 81 -7.03 17.74 25.35
C THR A 81 -5.78 18.59 25.60
N TRP A 82 -5.89 19.92 25.58
CA TRP A 82 -4.76 20.81 25.89
C TRP A 82 -4.27 20.72 27.33
N SER A 83 -5.17 20.47 28.29
CA SER A 83 -4.80 20.28 29.68
C SER A 83 -3.88 19.08 29.87
N ARG A 84 -4.06 18.00 29.08
CA ARG A 84 -3.12 16.86 29.07
C ARG A 84 -1.75 17.27 28.56
N LEU A 85 -1.66 17.99 27.43
CA LEU A 85 -0.39 18.51 26.94
C LEU A 85 0.31 19.36 28.00
N ARG A 86 -0.43 20.23 28.69
CA ARG A 86 0.14 21.14 29.71
C ARG A 86 0.71 20.44 30.93
N GLN A 87 0.32 19.19 31.22
CA GLN A 87 0.96 18.38 32.26
C GLN A 87 2.40 18.01 31.88
N PHE A 88 2.69 17.85 30.59
CA PHE A 88 4.00 17.44 30.07
C PHE A 88 4.83 18.61 29.51
N GLN A 89 4.14 19.64 28.99
CA GLN A 89 4.68 20.86 28.41
C GLN A 89 3.96 22.09 28.99
N PRO A 90 4.30 22.53 30.22
CA PRO A 90 3.57 23.57 30.94
C PRO A 90 3.56 24.95 30.27
N ARG A 91 4.53 25.23 29.39
CA ARG A 91 4.71 26.50 28.69
C ARG A 91 5.04 26.27 27.22
N GLY A 92 4.92 27.32 26.40
CA GLY A 92 5.17 27.24 24.96
C GLY A 92 3.89 27.13 24.14
N PRO A 93 4.00 27.05 22.80
CA PRO A 93 2.83 27.01 21.92
C PRO A 93 1.98 25.77 22.16
N LEU A 94 0.68 25.88 21.85
CA LEU A 94 -0.17 24.72 21.62
C LEU A 94 0.03 24.30 20.16
N VAL A 95 0.33 23.04 19.92
CA VAL A 95 0.56 22.52 18.57
C VAL A 95 -0.18 21.20 18.42
N ASN A 96 -1.11 21.14 17.48
CA ASN A 96 -1.60 19.87 16.93
C ASN A 96 -0.77 19.58 15.67
N ALA A 97 0.20 18.67 15.77
CA ALA A 97 1.10 18.34 14.68
C ALA A 97 0.50 17.33 13.68
N GLU A 98 -0.61 16.67 14.02
CA GLU A 98 -1.41 15.89 13.07
C GLU A 98 -2.91 16.02 13.37
N TYR A 99 -3.55 16.97 12.71
CA TYR A 99 -4.98 17.15 12.76
C TYR A 99 -5.64 16.40 11.60
N TYR A 100 -6.40 15.35 11.92
CA TYR A 100 -6.92 14.40 10.94
C TYR A 100 -8.23 14.88 10.28
N PRO A 101 -8.23 15.40 9.03
CA PRO A 101 -9.44 15.84 8.35
C PRO A 101 -10.23 14.68 7.72
N GLY A 102 -9.69 13.48 7.81
CA GLY A 102 -10.07 12.25 7.15
C GLY A 102 -9.37 11.06 7.82
N TRP A 103 -9.26 9.90 7.18
CA TRP A 103 -8.58 8.74 7.75
C TRP A 103 -8.04 7.79 6.68
N LEU A 104 -7.08 6.94 7.06
CA LEU A 104 -6.61 5.83 6.22
C LEU A 104 -7.72 4.80 5.99
N THR A 105 -7.60 4.00 4.94
CA THR A 105 -8.57 2.97 4.59
C THR A 105 -7.85 1.68 4.22
N HIS A 106 -8.39 0.56 4.68
CA HIS A 106 -7.85 -0.75 4.34
C HIS A 106 -8.69 -1.47 3.27
N TRP A 107 -8.11 -2.49 2.64
CA TRP A 107 -8.90 -3.41 1.83
C TRP A 107 -10.01 -4.04 2.69
N THR A 108 -11.17 -4.31 2.08
CA THR A 108 -12.38 -4.86 2.71
C THR A 108 -13.18 -3.91 3.61
N GLU A 109 -12.65 -2.72 3.93
CA GLU A 109 -13.37 -1.69 4.67
C GLU A 109 -14.20 -0.79 3.75
N PRO A 110 -15.24 -0.10 4.23
CA PRO A 110 -15.76 1.06 3.52
C PRO A 110 -14.71 2.18 3.48
N MET A 111 -14.75 3.05 2.46
CA MET A 111 -13.90 4.24 2.45
C MET A 111 -14.11 5.09 3.69
N ALA A 112 -13.00 5.49 4.31
CA ALA A 112 -13.02 6.46 5.40
C ALA A 112 -13.71 7.76 4.98
N ASN A 113 -14.47 8.32 5.91
CA ASN A 113 -15.14 9.61 5.71
C ASN A 113 -15.24 10.34 7.05
N VAL A 114 -14.78 11.59 7.07
CA VAL A 114 -14.89 12.47 8.24
C VAL A 114 -15.61 13.75 7.85
N SER A 115 -16.68 14.06 8.58
CA SER A 115 -17.54 15.19 8.25
C SER A 115 -16.80 16.53 8.25
N THR A 116 -17.01 17.32 7.20
CA THR A 116 -16.43 18.66 7.08
C THR A 116 -16.80 19.55 8.27
N SER A 117 -18.05 19.47 8.77
CA SER A 117 -18.52 20.28 9.90
C SER A 117 -17.73 20.01 11.19
N SER A 118 -17.53 18.73 11.53
CA SER A 118 -16.75 18.32 12.71
C SER A 118 -15.31 18.82 12.63
N ILE A 119 -14.70 18.69 11.44
CA ILE A 119 -13.34 19.19 11.19
C ILE A 119 -13.25 20.71 11.31
N THR A 120 -14.21 21.44 10.75
CA THR A 120 -14.20 22.90 10.83
C THR A 120 -14.44 23.42 12.26
N GLY A 121 -15.28 22.76 13.04
CA GLY A 121 -15.60 23.17 14.42
C GLY A 121 -14.38 23.11 15.34
N THR A 122 -13.69 21.96 15.38
CA THR A 122 -12.48 21.81 16.21
C THR A 122 -11.37 22.74 15.71
N PHE A 123 -11.24 22.93 14.40
CA PHE A 123 -10.22 23.81 13.83
C PHE A 123 -10.38 25.27 14.24
N ILE A 124 -11.61 25.82 14.21
CA ILE A 124 -11.89 27.17 14.70
C ILE A 124 -11.48 27.30 16.16
N ASN A 125 -11.89 26.35 17.02
CA ASN A 125 -11.56 26.37 18.45
C ASN A 125 -10.04 26.33 18.69
N MET A 126 -9.29 25.58 17.88
CA MET A 126 -7.82 25.55 17.95
C MET A 126 -7.20 26.90 17.59
N LEU A 127 -7.64 27.53 16.49
CA LEU A 127 -7.13 28.83 16.07
C LEU A 127 -7.50 29.95 17.06
N ASP A 128 -8.71 29.94 17.61
CA ASP A 128 -9.15 30.89 18.66
C ASP A 128 -8.32 30.76 19.94
N SER A 129 -7.77 29.57 20.20
CA SER A 129 -6.85 29.31 21.32
C SER A 129 -5.40 29.69 21.02
N GLY A 130 -5.12 30.21 19.82
CA GLY A 130 -3.75 30.54 19.37
C GLY A 130 -2.89 29.31 19.08
N ALA A 131 -3.49 28.13 18.84
CA ALA A 131 -2.74 26.91 18.52
C ALA A 131 -2.22 26.92 17.08
N SER A 132 -1.05 26.32 16.87
CA SER A 132 -0.57 25.93 15.55
C SER A 132 -1.14 24.56 15.18
N VAL A 133 -1.49 24.38 13.91
CA VAL A 133 -2.16 23.16 13.43
C VAL A 133 -1.54 22.72 12.11
N ASN A 134 -1.22 21.44 12.00
CA ASN A 134 -0.85 20.77 10.75
C ASN A 134 -1.95 19.78 10.34
N PHE A 135 -2.40 19.82 9.08
CA PHE A 135 -3.42 18.89 8.58
C PHE A 135 -2.77 17.60 8.09
N TYR A 136 -3.10 16.48 8.71
CA TYR A 136 -2.68 15.14 8.29
C TYR A 136 -3.88 14.36 7.76
N MET A 137 -4.15 14.27 6.45
CA MET A 137 -3.43 14.87 5.33
C MET A 137 -4.15 16.09 4.78
N PHE A 138 -3.41 17.11 4.33
CA PHE A 138 -3.97 18.14 3.46
C PHE A 138 -4.20 17.63 2.02
N TYR A 139 -3.23 16.86 1.53
CA TYR A 139 -3.25 16.08 0.30
C TYR A 139 -2.54 14.76 0.60
N GLY A 140 -3.23 13.63 0.43
CA GLY A 140 -2.66 12.32 0.73
C GLY A 140 -2.01 11.66 -0.50
N GLY A 141 -2.70 11.64 -1.65
CA GLY A 141 -2.16 11.13 -2.91
C GLY A 141 -2.32 9.62 -3.07
N THR A 142 -1.25 8.93 -3.48
CA THR A 142 -1.28 7.50 -3.86
C THR A 142 -0.07 6.74 -3.33
N ASN A 143 -0.31 5.56 -2.78
CA ASN A 143 0.71 4.59 -2.42
C ASN A 143 1.15 3.79 -3.65
N PHE A 144 1.93 4.39 -4.56
CA PHE A 144 2.39 3.72 -5.78
C PHE A 144 3.24 2.46 -5.49
N GLY A 145 3.23 1.51 -6.41
CA GLY A 145 3.94 0.26 -6.30
C GLY A 145 3.61 -0.54 -5.03
N PHE A 146 4.62 -0.78 -4.20
CA PHE A 146 4.51 -1.59 -2.98
C PHE A 146 4.74 -0.77 -1.71
N THR A 147 4.44 0.53 -1.75
CA THR A 147 4.68 1.47 -0.64
C THR A 147 3.57 1.48 0.41
N ALA A 148 2.37 0.98 0.09
CA ALA A 148 1.28 0.83 1.04
C ALA A 148 1.70 -0.08 2.22
N GLY A 149 1.30 0.31 3.43
CA GLY A 149 1.58 -0.44 4.64
C GLY A 149 0.41 -1.32 5.09
N ALA A 150 0.34 -1.55 6.39
CA ALA A 150 -0.70 -2.35 7.03
C ALA A 150 -0.82 -1.99 8.51
N ASN A 151 -1.94 -2.36 9.12
CA ASN A 151 -2.15 -2.26 10.56
C ASN A 151 -2.40 -3.63 11.21
N GLU A 152 -2.17 -3.72 12.52
CA GLU A 152 -2.30 -4.96 13.29
C GLU A 152 -3.68 -5.16 13.96
N ASN A 153 -4.66 -4.29 13.67
CA ASN A 153 -6.00 -4.29 14.27
C ASN A 153 -7.05 -5.14 13.51
N GLY A 154 -6.67 -5.79 12.40
CA GLY A 154 -7.54 -6.72 11.66
C GLY A 154 -7.70 -8.10 12.31
N PRO A 155 -8.63 -8.95 11.83
CA PRO A 155 -8.89 -10.29 12.40
C PRO A 155 -7.66 -11.20 12.49
N GLY A 156 -6.73 -11.06 11.54
CA GLY A 156 -5.46 -11.77 11.50
C GLY A 156 -4.32 -11.13 12.29
N ASN A 157 -4.63 -10.13 13.13
CA ASN A 157 -3.69 -9.09 13.55
C ASN A 157 -2.96 -8.47 12.35
N TYR A 158 -3.70 -8.29 11.26
CA TYR A 158 -3.20 -7.78 9.99
C TYR A 158 -4.38 -7.32 9.14
N ILE A 159 -4.26 -6.14 8.57
CA ILE A 159 -5.14 -5.61 7.52
C ILE A 159 -4.32 -4.62 6.68
N ALA A 160 -4.39 -4.74 5.35
CA ALA A 160 -3.51 -4.01 4.45
C ALA A 160 -4.15 -2.69 3.99
N ASP A 161 -3.36 -1.62 3.94
CA ASP A 161 -3.79 -0.34 3.38
C ASP A 161 -4.11 -0.48 1.89
N ILE A 162 -5.06 0.31 1.41
CA ILE A 162 -5.35 0.41 -0.03
C ILE A 162 -4.27 1.21 -0.78
N THR A 163 -4.28 1.13 -2.11
CA THR A 163 -3.34 1.88 -2.96
C THR A 163 -3.66 3.38 -2.96
N SER A 164 -4.94 3.75 -2.99
CA SER A 164 -5.36 5.14 -2.86
C SER A 164 -5.03 5.66 -1.46
N TYR A 165 -4.42 6.84 -1.39
CA TYR A 165 -4.25 7.57 -0.13
C TYR A 165 -5.05 8.88 -0.18
N ASP A 166 -6.23 8.84 -0.83
CA ASP A 166 -7.17 9.98 -0.89
C ASP A 166 -7.49 10.54 0.49
N TYR A 167 -7.61 9.65 1.48
CA TYR A 167 -7.76 9.95 2.90
C TYR A 167 -9.06 10.68 3.26
N ASP A 168 -9.96 11.01 2.32
CA ASP A 168 -10.98 12.05 2.49
C ASP A 168 -10.33 13.40 2.90
N ALA A 169 -9.15 13.67 2.36
CA ALA A 169 -8.40 14.89 2.62
C ALA A 169 -9.07 16.13 1.99
N PRO A 170 -8.67 17.35 2.38
CA PRO A 170 -9.08 18.58 1.70
C PRO A 170 -8.84 18.56 0.18
N MET A 171 -7.78 17.91 -0.28
CA MET A 171 -7.53 17.65 -1.69
C MET A 171 -7.66 16.15 -1.98
N THR A 172 -8.34 15.79 -3.08
CA THR A 172 -8.50 14.38 -3.50
C THR A 172 -7.16 13.74 -3.85
N GLU A 173 -7.14 12.42 -4.06
CA GLU A 173 -5.98 11.67 -4.60
C GLU A 173 -5.39 12.30 -5.87
N ALA A 174 -6.22 12.90 -6.74
CA ALA A 174 -5.78 13.56 -7.96
C ALA A 174 -5.52 15.07 -7.79
N GLY A 175 -5.49 15.57 -6.56
CA GLY A 175 -5.18 16.96 -6.25
C GLY A 175 -6.33 17.96 -6.50
N ASP A 176 -7.57 17.48 -6.61
CA ASP A 176 -8.71 18.38 -6.82
C ASP A 176 -9.16 18.98 -5.47
N PRO A 177 -9.44 20.29 -5.38
CA PRO A 177 -9.98 20.89 -4.16
C PRO A 177 -11.39 20.40 -3.87
N THR A 178 -11.64 19.94 -2.65
CA THR A 178 -12.96 19.47 -2.20
C THR A 178 -13.78 20.58 -1.54
N PRO A 179 -15.08 20.36 -1.26
CA PRO A 179 -15.84 21.24 -0.37
C PRO A 179 -15.15 21.48 0.99
N LYS A 180 -14.41 20.48 1.51
CA LYS A 180 -13.65 20.57 2.77
C LYS A 180 -12.49 21.57 2.63
N TYR A 181 -11.74 21.55 1.53
CA TYR A 181 -10.72 22.58 1.22
C TYR A 181 -11.30 23.99 1.26
N HIS A 182 -12.45 24.22 0.60
CA HIS A 182 -13.05 25.55 0.56
C HIS A 182 -13.53 26.02 1.93
N ALA A 183 -14.05 25.11 2.76
CA ALA A 183 -14.46 25.42 4.12
C ALA A 183 -13.26 25.83 5.00
N LEU A 184 -12.17 25.06 4.94
CA LEU A 184 -10.93 25.35 5.67
C LEU A 184 -10.29 26.67 5.22
N ARG A 185 -10.22 26.93 3.91
CA ARG A 185 -9.69 28.20 3.38
C ARG A 185 -10.48 29.41 3.89
N LYS A 186 -11.81 29.31 3.98
CA LYS A 186 -12.66 30.38 4.54
C LYS A 186 -12.38 30.65 6.01
N ILE A 187 -12.01 29.64 6.79
CA ILE A 187 -11.63 29.79 8.19
C ILE A 187 -10.28 30.47 8.31
N ILE A 188 -9.27 29.98 7.58
CA ILE A 188 -7.91 30.56 7.58
C ILE A 188 -7.94 32.05 7.22
N ALA A 189 -8.79 32.45 6.27
CA ALA A 189 -8.97 33.85 5.85
C ALA A 189 -9.40 34.82 6.98
N ARG A 190 -9.93 34.29 8.09
CA ARG A 190 -10.33 35.09 9.26
C ARG A 190 -9.14 35.44 10.16
N TYR A 191 -8.07 34.65 10.12
CA TYR A 191 -6.90 34.80 10.99
C TYR A 191 -5.69 35.36 10.25
N LEU A 192 -5.56 35.07 8.95
CA LEU A 192 -4.42 35.46 8.14
C LEU A 192 -4.85 36.03 6.79
N PRO A 193 -4.14 37.05 6.25
CA PRO A 193 -4.36 37.50 4.89
C PRO A 193 -4.05 36.35 3.94
N LEU A 194 -4.99 36.01 3.07
CA LEU A 194 -4.76 35.00 2.05
C LEU A 194 -3.85 35.57 0.96
N PRO A 195 -2.91 34.76 0.43
CA PRO A 195 -2.12 35.17 -0.71
C PRO A 195 -3.03 35.43 -1.91
N ASN A 196 -2.64 36.36 -2.79
CA ASN A 196 -3.35 36.65 -4.04
C ASN A 196 -3.06 35.56 -5.09
N VAL A 197 -3.42 34.32 -4.75
CA VAL A 197 -3.24 33.12 -5.57
C VAL A 197 -4.63 32.47 -5.72
N PRO A 198 -5.06 32.17 -6.96
CA PRO A 198 -6.34 31.51 -7.18
C PRO A 198 -6.33 30.12 -6.56
N VAL A 199 -7.52 29.61 -6.22
CA VAL A 199 -7.66 28.19 -5.88
C VAL A 199 -7.29 27.38 -7.12
N PRO A 200 -6.43 26.35 -7.01
CA PRO A 200 -6.13 25.46 -8.13
C PRO A 200 -7.41 24.89 -8.71
N ALA A 201 -7.57 24.94 -10.04
CA ALA A 201 -8.67 24.23 -10.68
C ALA A 201 -8.37 22.72 -10.70
N PRO A 202 -9.40 21.85 -10.60
CA PRO A 202 -9.24 20.43 -10.88
C PRO A 202 -8.52 20.22 -12.22
N VAL A 203 -7.52 19.35 -12.22
CA VAL A 203 -6.79 19.02 -13.44
C VAL A 203 -7.67 18.17 -14.36
N PRO A 204 -7.58 18.35 -15.70
CA PRO A 204 -8.40 17.61 -16.64
C PRO A 204 -8.26 16.10 -16.45
N LYS A 205 -9.38 15.39 -16.45
CA LYS A 205 -9.44 13.93 -16.40
C LYS A 205 -10.14 13.39 -17.61
N ARG A 206 -9.70 12.24 -18.12
CA ARG A 206 -10.17 11.71 -19.40
C ARG A 206 -10.48 10.23 -19.33
N ALA A 207 -11.61 9.85 -19.90
CA ALA A 207 -11.93 8.46 -20.20
C ALA A 207 -11.34 8.11 -21.58
N TYR A 208 -10.19 7.43 -21.59
CA TYR A 208 -9.56 6.97 -22.84
C TYR A 208 -10.25 5.76 -23.49
N GLY A 209 -11.30 5.24 -22.86
CA GLY A 209 -12.09 4.11 -23.36
C GLY A 209 -11.49 2.76 -22.98
N THR A 210 -11.78 1.75 -23.81
CA THR A 210 -11.43 0.36 -23.52
C THR A 210 -10.16 -0.06 -24.24
N VAL A 211 -9.27 -0.74 -23.52
CA VAL A 211 -8.10 -1.41 -24.08
C VAL A 211 -8.25 -2.91 -23.87
N ARG A 212 -8.21 -3.67 -24.97
CA ARG A 212 -8.17 -5.13 -24.91
C ARG A 212 -6.73 -5.58 -24.65
N LEU A 213 -6.56 -6.46 -23.67
CA LEU A 213 -5.27 -7.05 -23.33
C LEU A 213 -5.12 -8.45 -23.93
N LEU A 214 -3.88 -8.78 -24.27
CA LEU A 214 -3.44 -10.08 -24.68
C LEU A 214 -2.76 -10.78 -23.50
N SER A 215 -3.06 -12.07 -23.31
CA SER A 215 -2.32 -12.90 -22.37
C SER A 215 -0.96 -13.26 -22.97
N CYS A 216 0.12 -12.83 -22.34
CA CYS A 216 1.48 -13.20 -22.73
C CYS A 216 1.82 -14.62 -22.27
N CYS A 217 1.74 -14.87 -20.97
CA CYS A 217 2.15 -16.15 -20.36
C CYS A 217 1.72 -16.24 -18.90
N THR A 218 1.96 -17.39 -18.27
CA THR A 218 1.83 -17.56 -16.83
C THR A 218 3.18 -17.49 -16.13
N LEU A 219 3.20 -17.02 -14.88
CA LEU A 219 4.41 -16.91 -14.05
C LEU A 219 5.12 -18.26 -13.88
N PHE A 220 4.37 -19.37 -13.91
CA PHE A 220 4.92 -20.73 -13.77
C PHE A 220 5.49 -21.31 -15.07
N ALA A 221 5.24 -20.70 -16.22
CA ALA A 221 5.87 -21.12 -17.46
C ALA A 221 7.41 -21.03 -17.31
N PRO A 222 8.18 -22.06 -17.69
CA PRO A 222 9.62 -22.11 -17.41
C PRO A 222 10.40 -20.88 -17.86
N GLY A 223 10.13 -20.38 -19.07
CA GLY A 223 10.78 -19.16 -19.61
C GLY A 223 10.41 -17.91 -18.82
N THR A 224 9.13 -17.73 -18.50
CA THR A 224 8.64 -16.61 -17.68
C THR A 224 9.23 -16.62 -16.29
N ARG A 225 9.20 -17.79 -15.64
CA ARG A 225 9.80 -17.99 -14.32
C ARG A 225 11.27 -17.63 -14.33
N GLN A 226 12.04 -18.14 -15.31
CA GLN A 226 13.46 -17.85 -15.42
C GLN A 226 13.73 -16.36 -15.64
N LYS A 227 12.88 -15.69 -16.42
CA LYS A 227 13.07 -14.27 -16.78
C LYS A 227 12.73 -13.32 -15.64
N LEU A 228 11.65 -13.60 -14.90
CA LEU A 228 11.16 -12.72 -13.84
C LEU A 228 11.77 -13.04 -12.47
N ALA A 229 12.34 -14.23 -12.29
CA ALA A 229 12.99 -14.58 -11.05
C ALA A 229 14.32 -13.83 -10.90
N THR A 230 14.57 -13.30 -9.70
CA THR A 230 15.88 -12.72 -9.35
C THR A 230 16.80 -13.73 -8.68
N GLY A 231 16.27 -14.88 -8.26
CA GLY A 231 17.04 -15.91 -7.59
C GLY A 231 16.20 -17.13 -7.23
N MET A 232 16.90 -18.23 -6.93
CA MET A 232 16.33 -19.42 -6.32
C MET A 232 17.25 -19.91 -5.20
N VAL A 233 16.69 -20.10 -4.00
CA VAL A 233 17.40 -20.60 -2.83
C VAL A 233 16.82 -21.95 -2.42
N GLN A 234 17.69 -22.89 -2.09
CA GLN A 234 17.29 -24.18 -1.53
C GLN A 234 17.60 -24.23 -0.04
N ALA A 235 16.66 -24.69 0.77
CA ALA A 235 16.87 -24.84 2.21
C ALA A 235 16.03 -25.98 2.80
N ALA A 236 16.41 -26.45 3.99
CA ALA A 236 15.65 -27.49 4.69
C ALA A 236 14.26 -27.00 5.16
N LYS A 237 14.12 -25.69 5.40
CA LYS A 237 12.91 -25.02 5.89
C LYS A 237 12.59 -23.80 5.02
N PRO A 238 11.33 -23.33 5.00
CA PRO A 238 11.00 -22.06 4.35
C PRO A 238 11.78 -20.91 4.99
N MET A 239 12.22 -19.96 4.16
CA MET A 239 12.87 -18.72 4.58
C MET A 239 11.91 -17.55 4.41
N THR A 240 12.04 -16.50 5.21
CA THR A 240 11.24 -15.29 5.03
C THR A 240 11.68 -14.51 3.78
N PHE A 241 10.88 -13.56 3.30
CA PHE A 241 11.27 -12.68 2.20
C PHE A 241 12.61 -11.97 2.50
N GLU A 242 12.78 -11.48 3.72
CA GLU A 242 13.98 -10.78 4.18
C GLU A 242 15.23 -11.68 4.15
N ALA A 243 15.08 -12.94 4.58
CA ALA A 243 16.18 -13.91 4.54
C ALA A 243 16.54 -14.32 3.10
N LEU A 244 15.62 -14.14 2.14
CA LEU A 244 15.85 -14.31 0.71
C LEU A 244 16.36 -13.02 0.03
N GLY A 245 16.51 -11.92 0.77
CA GLY A 245 16.93 -10.63 0.22
C GLY A 245 15.89 -9.95 -0.67
N GLN A 246 14.60 -10.26 -0.49
CA GLN A 246 13.50 -9.65 -1.24
C GLN A 246 12.63 -8.78 -0.33
N TYR A 247 12.32 -7.57 -0.78
CA TYR A 247 11.49 -6.64 -0.01
C TYR A 247 9.99 -6.80 -0.30
N SER A 248 9.58 -6.78 -1.57
CA SER A 248 8.17 -6.77 -2.00
C SER A 248 7.86 -7.82 -3.07
N GLY A 249 6.63 -7.87 -3.59
CA GLY A 249 6.24 -8.81 -4.64
C GLY A 249 5.86 -10.21 -4.14
N LEU A 250 6.32 -11.24 -4.87
CA LEU A 250 5.92 -12.64 -4.69
C LEU A 250 7.13 -13.55 -4.43
N VAL A 251 6.97 -14.57 -3.60
CA VAL A 251 7.92 -15.71 -3.52
C VAL A 251 7.16 -17.00 -3.73
N LEU A 252 7.68 -17.84 -4.61
CA LEU A 252 7.19 -19.20 -4.82
C LEU A 252 7.98 -20.18 -3.97
N TYR A 253 7.32 -20.82 -3.00
CA TYR A 253 7.87 -21.89 -2.16
C TYR A 253 7.43 -23.25 -2.70
N GLU A 254 8.37 -24.12 -3.04
CA GLU A 254 8.09 -25.44 -3.59
C GLU A 254 8.72 -26.56 -2.77
N THR A 255 7.98 -27.65 -2.57
CA THR A 255 8.46 -28.87 -1.94
C THR A 255 7.66 -30.08 -2.45
N TRP A 256 7.97 -31.28 -1.95
CA TRP A 256 7.27 -32.51 -2.29
C TRP A 256 6.40 -32.98 -1.13
N LEU A 257 5.12 -33.20 -1.42
CA LEU A 257 4.18 -33.82 -0.49
C LEU A 257 4.62 -35.28 -0.21
N PRO A 258 4.56 -35.71 1.05
CA PRO A 258 4.74 -37.11 1.40
C PRO A 258 3.54 -37.93 0.92
N ARG A 259 3.63 -39.25 1.07
CA ARG A 259 2.47 -40.12 0.82
C ARG A 259 1.35 -39.78 1.81
N PHE A 260 0.15 -39.55 1.27
CA PHE A 260 -1.04 -39.28 2.07
C PHE A 260 -1.44 -40.51 2.87
N LYS A 261 -1.83 -40.29 4.13
CA LYS A 261 -2.34 -41.34 5.03
C LYS A 261 -3.86 -41.28 5.18
N ARG A 262 -4.48 -40.17 4.80
CA ARG A 262 -5.90 -39.84 4.95
C ARG A 262 -6.38 -39.05 3.74
N ASP A 263 -7.68 -39.08 3.49
CA ASP A 263 -8.33 -38.32 2.43
C ASP A 263 -9.61 -37.62 2.96
N PRO A 264 -9.62 -36.28 3.07
CA PRO A 264 -8.51 -35.36 2.81
C PRO A 264 -7.44 -35.38 3.91
N SER A 265 -6.21 -35.00 3.57
CA SER A 265 -5.17 -34.60 4.55
C SER A 265 -5.13 -33.08 4.65
N ILE A 266 -4.72 -32.52 5.81
CA ILE A 266 -4.75 -31.07 6.03
C ILE A 266 -3.37 -30.46 5.81
N LEU A 267 -3.21 -29.60 4.80
CA LEU A 267 -2.04 -28.72 4.70
C LEU A 267 -2.19 -27.59 5.72
N ASN A 268 -1.17 -27.37 6.55
CA ASN A 268 -1.10 -26.29 7.53
C ASN A 268 0.14 -25.44 7.25
N VAL A 269 -0.07 -24.14 7.02
CA VAL A 269 0.97 -23.13 6.74
C VAL A 269 0.92 -22.06 7.85
N PRO A 270 1.32 -22.40 9.08
CA PRO A 270 1.28 -21.45 10.18
C PRO A 270 2.30 -20.33 9.91
N GLY A 271 2.00 -19.10 10.32
CA GLY A 271 2.91 -17.96 10.10
C GLY A 271 3.04 -17.53 8.63
N LEU A 272 2.04 -17.82 7.80
CA LEU A 272 1.90 -17.22 6.47
C LEU A 272 1.74 -15.69 6.61
N ALA A 273 2.56 -14.96 5.86
CA ALA A 273 2.58 -13.50 5.79
C ALA A 273 2.72 -13.06 4.30
N ASP A 274 1.67 -12.71 3.57
CA ASP A 274 0.31 -12.49 4.06
C ASP A 274 -0.73 -13.35 3.35
N ARG A 275 -0.59 -13.57 2.05
CA ARG A 275 -1.58 -14.32 1.26
C ARG A 275 -0.89 -15.34 0.38
N ALA A 276 -1.44 -16.55 0.31
CA ALA A 276 -0.87 -17.63 -0.49
C ALA A 276 -1.89 -18.25 -1.44
N TYR A 277 -1.45 -18.43 -2.67
CA TYR A 277 -2.12 -19.22 -3.70
C TYR A 277 -1.47 -20.61 -3.74
N ILE A 278 -2.26 -21.65 -3.48
CA ILE A 278 -1.78 -23.02 -3.31
C ILE A 278 -2.02 -23.82 -4.58
N TYR A 279 -0.97 -24.46 -5.09
CA TYR A 279 -1.03 -25.36 -6.24
C TYR A 279 -0.39 -26.71 -5.89
N VAL A 280 -0.89 -27.77 -6.50
CA VAL A 280 -0.24 -29.09 -6.51
C VAL A 280 -0.09 -29.54 -7.95
N ASP A 281 1.14 -29.87 -8.35
CA ASP A 281 1.49 -30.24 -9.73
C ASP A 281 0.98 -29.22 -10.79
N ASN A 282 1.11 -27.92 -10.50
CA ASN A 282 0.60 -26.76 -11.27
C ASN A 282 -0.93 -26.59 -11.31
N GLU A 283 -1.70 -27.37 -10.57
CA GLU A 283 -3.15 -27.20 -10.48
C GLU A 283 -3.50 -26.42 -9.20
N TYR A 284 -4.27 -25.34 -9.35
CA TYR A 284 -4.74 -24.56 -8.21
C TYR A 284 -5.70 -25.36 -7.32
N VAL A 285 -5.41 -25.40 -6.02
CA VAL A 285 -6.19 -26.16 -5.02
C VAL A 285 -6.81 -25.29 -3.93
N GLY A 286 -6.38 -24.03 -3.78
CA GLY A 286 -7.00 -23.12 -2.83
C GLY A 286 -6.15 -21.93 -2.44
N LEU A 287 -6.67 -21.15 -1.49
CA LEU A 287 -6.10 -19.91 -0.99
C LEU A 287 -5.97 -19.96 0.53
N LEU A 288 -4.89 -19.39 1.05
CA LEU A 288 -4.68 -19.09 2.46
C LEU A 288 -4.44 -17.58 2.62
N ALA A 289 -4.89 -16.99 3.73
CA ALA A 289 -4.73 -15.56 3.98
C ALA A 289 -4.60 -15.27 5.46
N ARG A 290 -3.62 -14.43 5.81
CA ARG A 290 -3.39 -13.90 7.15
C ARG A 290 -4.52 -12.99 7.59
N GLU A 291 -4.98 -12.10 6.71
CA GLU A 291 -6.05 -11.12 6.97
C GLU A 291 -7.35 -11.75 7.47
N THR A 292 -7.74 -12.91 6.91
CA THR A 292 -8.92 -13.69 7.30
C THR A 292 -8.55 -14.99 8.04
N PRO A 293 -7.67 -14.90 9.03
CA PRO A 293 -6.73 -15.93 9.52
C PRO A 293 -6.97 -17.40 9.08
N VAL A 294 -6.90 -17.67 7.77
CA VAL A 294 -7.03 -19.01 7.18
C VAL A 294 -5.64 -19.52 6.84
N PHE A 295 -5.14 -20.47 7.65
CA PHE A 295 -3.80 -21.05 7.53
C PHE A 295 -3.80 -22.55 7.20
N SER A 296 -4.96 -23.14 6.92
CA SER A 296 -5.08 -24.55 6.61
C SER A 296 -5.98 -24.80 5.41
N LEU A 297 -5.63 -25.81 4.59
CA LEU A 297 -6.36 -26.21 3.40
C LEU A 297 -6.46 -27.74 3.33
N PRO A 298 -7.67 -28.33 3.20
CA PRO A 298 -7.80 -29.76 2.94
C PRO A 298 -7.31 -30.10 1.53
N LEU A 299 -6.45 -31.10 1.43
CA LEU A 299 -5.92 -31.64 0.17
C LEU A 299 -6.42 -33.06 -0.04
N SER A 300 -6.96 -33.32 -1.24
CA SER A 300 -7.29 -34.67 -1.69
C SER A 300 -6.02 -35.52 -1.76
N ALA A 301 -6.13 -36.81 -1.41
CA ALA A 301 -5.03 -37.77 -1.63
C ALA A 301 -4.66 -37.94 -3.12
N SER A 302 -5.56 -37.54 -4.03
CA SER A 302 -5.32 -37.50 -5.47
C SER A 302 -4.74 -36.18 -5.99
N ALA A 303 -4.45 -35.19 -5.13
CA ALA A 303 -4.04 -33.85 -5.55
C ALA A 303 -2.69 -33.80 -6.29
N GLY A 304 -1.84 -34.83 -6.14
CA GLY A 304 -0.52 -34.88 -6.75
C GLY A 304 0.60 -34.83 -5.71
N ARG A 305 1.81 -34.42 -6.13
CA ARG A 305 3.00 -34.47 -5.26
C ARG A 305 3.75 -33.15 -5.11
N ARG A 306 3.94 -32.35 -6.15
CA ARG A 306 4.72 -31.10 -6.02
C ARG A 306 3.84 -30.00 -5.45
N LEU A 307 4.07 -29.65 -4.20
CA LEU A 307 3.40 -28.53 -3.55
C LEU A 307 4.07 -27.22 -3.97
N GLN A 308 3.27 -26.25 -4.36
CA GLN A 308 3.68 -24.90 -4.73
C GLN A 308 2.83 -23.91 -3.93
N ILE A 309 3.48 -23.09 -3.11
CA ILE A 309 2.86 -22.04 -2.31
C ILE A 309 3.39 -20.72 -2.84
N LEU A 310 2.59 -19.99 -3.61
CA LEU A 310 2.96 -18.66 -4.08
C LEU A 310 2.47 -17.63 -3.07
N VAL A 311 3.40 -16.98 -2.37
CA VAL A 311 3.10 -16.03 -1.30
C VAL A 311 3.26 -14.61 -1.81
N GLU A 312 2.26 -13.77 -1.53
CA GLU A 312 2.28 -12.32 -1.70
C GLU A 312 2.61 -11.63 -0.36
N ASN A 313 3.58 -10.71 -0.39
CA ASN A 313 3.72 -9.68 0.64
C ASN A 313 2.72 -8.56 0.34
N GLN A 314 1.74 -8.33 1.21
CA GLN A 314 0.68 -7.33 0.99
C GLN A 314 0.99 -5.94 1.56
N GLY A 315 2.13 -5.75 2.24
CA GLY A 315 2.53 -4.51 2.92
C GLY A 315 2.94 -4.80 4.36
N ARG A 316 4.04 -4.23 4.85
CA ARG A 316 4.49 -4.45 6.25
C ARG A 316 3.68 -3.58 7.20
N ILE A 317 3.41 -4.12 8.40
CA ILE A 317 2.76 -3.36 9.47
C ILE A 317 3.59 -2.11 9.80
N ASN A 318 2.95 -0.94 9.77
CA ASN A 318 3.59 0.37 9.96
C ASN A 318 3.28 1.01 11.33
N TYR A 319 2.42 0.40 12.14
CA TYR A 319 2.03 0.89 13.46
C TYR A 319 1.81 -0.24 14.46
N GLY A 320 2.14 0.00 15.73
CA GLY A 320 1.90 -0.93 16.83
C GLY A 320 3.09 -1.83 17.16
N ARG A 321 2.81 -3.01 17.75
CA ARG A 321 3.85 -3.87 18.35
C ARG A 321 4.51 -4.79 17.33
N GLN A 322 3.81 -5.14 16.26
CA GLN A 322 4.26 -6.12 15.26
C GLN A 322 4.92 -5.50 14.03
N ILE A 323 5.55 -4.32 14.15
CA ILE A 323 6.27 -3.67 13.03
C ILE A 323 7.49 -4.47 12.54
N ASN A 324 7.99 -5.42 13.33
CA ASN A 324 8.98 -6.42 12.91
C ASN A 324 8.31 -7.55 12.09
N ASP A 325 7.60 -7.14 11.05
CA ASP A 325 6.67 -7.97 10.28
C ASP A 325 7.36 -8.73 9.15
N PHE A 326 8.13 -9.77 9.50
CA PHE A 326 8.75 -10.66 8.51
C PHE A 326 7.69 -11.29 7.61
N LYS A 327 7.95 -11.27 6.31
CA LYS A 327 7.00 -11.74 5.31
C LYS A 327 7.36 -13.15 4.82
N GLY A 328 6.42 -13.82 4.16
CA GLY A 328 6.61 -15.12 3.52
C GLY A 328 6.03 -16.24 4.36
N ILE A 329 6.80 -17.31 4.56
CA ILE A 329 6.42 -18.40 5.47
C ILE A 329 7.38 -18.38 6.65
N THR A 330 6.90 -17.94 7.81
CA THR A 330 7.74 -17.70 9.00
C THR A 330 7.82 -18.90 9.95
N LYS A 331 7.02 -19.95 9.74
CA LYS A 331 7.01 -21.17 10.57
C LYS A 331 6.99 -22.44 9.70
N ASP A 332 7.28 -23.55 10.35
CA ASP A 332 7.29 -24.88 9.75
C ASP A 332 5.93 -25.26 9.12
N VAL A 333 5.92 -25.65 7.85
CA VAL A 333 4.73 -26.12 7.11
C VAL A 333 4.55 -27.62 7.31
N ARG A 334 3.29 -28.06 7.45
CA ARG A 334 2.96 -29.46 7.74
C ARG A 334 1.84 -29.99 6.84
N LEU A 335 1.92 -31.27 6.49
CA LEU A 335 0.76 -32.04 6.05
C LEU A 335 0.32 -32.93 7.22
N ASP A 336 -0.88 -32.72 7.72
CA ASP A 336 -1.33 -33.21 9.02
C ASP A 336 -0.35 -32.84 10.14
N LYS A 337 0.40 -33.83 10.65
CA LYS A 337 1.45 -33.62 11.67
C LYS A 337 2.86 -33.70 11.09
N GLN A 338 3.00 -34.14 9.84
CA GLN A 338 4.29 -34.37 9.21
C GLN A 338 4.89 -33.06 8.71
N LEU A 339 6.13 -32.78 9.13
CA LEU A 339 6.90 -31.63 8.67
C LEU A 339 7.26 -31.78 7.19
N LEU A 340 7.07 -30.71 6.42
CA LEU A 340 7.56 -30.61 5.04
C LEU A 340 8.94 -29.94 5.02
N VAL A 341 9.86 -30.50 4.25
CA VAL A 341 11.28 -30.12 4.20
C VAL A 341 11.78 -30.04 2.76
N ASN A 342 13.01 -29.58 2.55
CA ASN A 342 13.65 -29.45 1.22
C ASN A 342 12.86 -28.52 0.29
N TRP A 343 12.94 -27.24 0.61
CA TRP A 343 12.24 -26.16 -0.07
C TRP A 343 13.10 -25.54 -1.15
N ASN A 344 12.51 -25.34 -2.34
CA ASN A 344 13.01 -24.44 -3.36
C ASN A 344 12.20 -23.15 -3.30
N MET A 345 12.87 -22.00 -3.15
CA MET A 345 12.22 -20.70 -3.00
C MET A 345 12.68 -19.77 -4.11
N THR A 346 11.77 -19.37 -4.98
CA THR A 346 12.05 -18.48 -6.11
C THR A 346 11.47 -17.10 -5.87
N THR A 347 12.31 -16.08 -6.02
CA THR A 347 12.03 -14.67 -5.73
C THR A 347 11.53 -13.93 -6.95
N PHE A 348 10.39 -13.23 -6.82
CA PHE A 348 9.83 -12.34 -7.84
C PHE A 348 9.52 -10.97 -7.23
N PRO A 349 10.49 -10.04 -7.16
CA PRO A 349 10.29 -8.73 -6.54
C PRO A 349 9.22 -7.91 -7.26
N LEU A 350 9.18 -7.99 -8.60
CA LEU A 350 8.25 -7.22 -9.46
C LEU A 350 8.33 -5.70 -9.21
N GLU A 351 9.50 -5.20 -8.78
CA GLU A 351 9.74 -3.77 -8.53
C GLU A 351 10.14 -3.02 -9.82
N SER A 352 10.73 -3.72 -10.80
CA SER A 352 11.17 -3.17 -12.09
C SER A 352 10.37 -3.75 -13.25
N TYR A 353 10.08 -2.89 -14.22
CA TYR A 353 9.37 -3.23 -15.45
C TYR A 353 10.24 -3.95 -16.50
N GLU A 354 11.56 -3.79 -16.44
CA GLU A 354 12.46 -4.20 -17.54
C GLU A 354 12.31 -5.67 -17.94
N SER A 355 12.24 -6.58 -16.95
CA SER A 355 12.10 -8.01 -17.23
C SER A 355 10.72 -8.38 -17.79
N LEU A 356 9.67 -7.63 -17.41
CA LEU A 356 8.32 -7.77 -17.97
C LEU A 356 8.27 -7.27 -19.42
N GLU A 357 8.88 -6.12 -19.70
CA GLU A 357 8.94 -5.54 -21.04
C GLU A 357 9.64 -6.47 -22.04
N GLN A 358 10.82 -6.98 -21.66
CA GLN A 358 11.58 -7.90 -22.51
C GLN A 358 10.80 -9.18 -22.80
N LEU A 359 10.08 -9.70 -21.80
CA LEU A 359 9.25 -10.88 -21.94
C LEU A 359 8.04 -10.65 -22.88
N ILE A 360 7.41 -9.48 -22.81
CA ILE A 360 6.30 -9.11 -23.71
C ILE A 360 6.79 -8.93 -25.15
N THR A 361 7.93 -8.29 -25.37
CA THR A 361 8.51 -8.12 -26.70
C THR A 361 8.76 -9.47 -27.37
N GLN A 362 9.35 -10.42 -26.66
CA GLN A 362 9.58 -11.80 -27.13
C GLN A 362 8.27 -12.53 -27.44
N SER A 363 7.24 -12.32 -26.62
CA SER A 363 5.90 -12.91 -26.84
C SER A 363 5.24 -12.37 -28.11
N ASN A 364 5.36 -11.07 -28.40
CA ASN A 364 4.80 -10.47 -29.61
C ASN A 364 5.50 -10.98 -30.88
N GLU A 365 6.82 -11.17 -30.83
CA GLU A 365 7.59 -11.81 -31.90
C GLU A 365 7.13 -13.25 -32.14
N ALA A 366 6.93 -14.03 -31.08
CA ALA A 366 6.42 -15.40 -31.20
C ALA A 366 5.00 -15.48 -31.77
N ALA A 367 4.10 -14.57 -31.35
CA ALA A 367 2.74 -14.49 -31.87
C ALA A 367 2.68 -14.09 -33.35
N SER A 368 3.55 -13.16 -33.77
CA SER A 368 3.68 -12.75 -35.18
C SER A 368 4.30 -13.83 -36.09
N MET A 369 4.99 -14.82 -35.51
CA MET A 369 5.47 -16.04 -36.20
C MET A 369 4.45 -17.19 -36.23
N GLY A 370 3.18 -16.95 -35.88
CA GLY A 370 2.07 -17.90 -36.10
C GLY A 370 1.70 -18.79 -34.92
N PHE A 371 2.20 -18.52 -33.70
CA PHE A 371 1.68 -19.17 -32.49
C PHE A 371 0.46 -18.39 -31.96
N GLN A 372 -0.75 -18.86 -32.30
CA GLN A 372 -2.00 -18.27 -31.83
C GLN A 372 -2.64 -18.99 -30.64
N GLU A 373 -3.11 -18.13 -29.73
CA GLU A 373 -4.13 -18.27 -28.68
C GLU A 373 -3.95 -19.31 -27.57
N LEU A 374 -3.51 -18.80 -26.40
CA LEU A 374 -3.78 -19.41 -25.12
C LEU A 374 -5.31 -19.41 -24.86
N ARG A 375 -5.79 -20.61 -24.52
CA ARG A 375 -7.16 -21.03 -24.18
C ARG A 375 -8.06 -19.96 -23.55
N LYS A 376 -9.35 -20.06 -23.93
CA LYS A 376 -10.54 -19.35 -23.41
C LYS A 376 -10.42 -18.90 -21.94
N PRO A 377 -10.99 -17.73 -21.58
CA PRO A 377 -10.83 -17.16 -20.25
C PRO A 377 -11.43 -18.04 -19.16
N GLN A 378 -10.66 -18.26 -18.10
CA GLN A 378 -11.13 -18.87 -16.86
C GLN A 378 -11.49 -17.75 -15.88
N HIS A 379 -12.64 -17.86 -15.22
CA HIS A 379 -13.02 -16.97 -14.09
C HIS A 379 -11.99 -17.01 -12.94
N MET A 380 -11.14 -18.03 -12.85
CA MET A 380 -10.09 -18.16 -11.85
C MET A 380 -8.85 -18.71 -12.53
N LEU A 381 -7.69 -18.12 -12.28
CA LEU A 381 -6.43 -18.56 -12.85
C LEU A 381 -5.97 -19.86 -12.18
N ARG A 382 -6.15 -21.00 -12.86
CA ARG A 382 -5.80 -22.32 -12.30
C ARG A 382 -4.34 -22.69 -12.42
N SER A 383 -3.61 -22.09 -13.37
CA SER A 383 -2.23 -22.46 -13.74
C SER A 383 -1.17 -21.46 -13.27
N GLY A 384 -1.49 -20.65 -12.26
CA GLY A 384 -0.62 -19.62 -11.70
C GLY A 384 -1.00 -18.21 -12.17
N PRO A 385 -0.33 -17.17 -11.62
CA PRO A 385 -0.50 -15.81 -12.08
C PRO A 385 -0.26 -15.67 -13.58
N ALA A 386 -0.99 -14.78 -14.23
CA ALA A 386 -0.88 -14.54 -15.66
C ALA A 386 -0.53 -13.07 -15.94
N ILE A 387 0.26 -12.87 -16.99
CA ILE A 387 0.73 -11.56 -17.44
C ILE A 387 -0.08 -11.19 -18.67
N TYR A 388 -0.78 -10.07 -18.59
CA TYR A 388 -1.56 -9.50 -19.67
C TYR A 388 -0.94 -8.17 -20.10
N HIS A 389 -0.99 -7.85 -21.38
CA HIS A 389 -0.48 -6.58 -21.87
C HIS A 389 -1.35 -5.99 -22.99
N GLY A 390 -1.31 -4.68 -23.14
CA GLY A 390 -2.05 -3.95 -24.15
C GLY A 390 -1.42 -2.60 -24.43
N MET A 391 -1.98 -1.88 -25.41
CA MET A 391 -1.50 -0.57 -25.82
C MET A 391 -2.65 0.42 -25.87
N LEU A 392 -2.49 1.57 -25.22
CA LEU A 392 -3.35 2.74 -25.38
C LEU A 392 -2.66 3.72 -26.34
N ASN A 393 -3.34 4.14 -27.40
CA ASN A 393 -2.80 5.16 -28.32
C ASN A 393 -3.42 6.52 -28.04
N ILE A 394 -2.61 7.51 -27.65
CA ILE A 394 -3.03 8.90 -27.46
C ILE A 394 -2.49 9.71 -28.64
N VAL A 395 -3.38 10.29 -29.46
CA VAL A 395 -2.98 10.87 -30.75
C VAL A 395 -2.48 12.30 -30.60
N GLN A 396 -3.07 13.10 -29.72
CA GLN A 396 -2.78 14.53 -29.61
C GLN A 396 -2.28 14.89 -28.21
N GLU A 397 -1.37 15.86 -28.12
CA GLU A 397 -0.87 16.39 -26.84
C GLU A 397 -2.01 16.95 -25.98
N ALA A 398 -3.00 17.61 -26.61
CA ALA A 398 -4.20 18.12 -25.94
C ALA A 398 -5.08 17.02 -25.32
N ASP A 399 -4.79 15.76 -25.65
CA ASP A 399 -5.47 14.60 -25.11
C ASP A 399 -4.77 14.01 -23.87
N LEU A 400 -3.57 14.46 -23.52
CA LEU A 400 -2.91 14.07 -22.27
C LEU A 400 -3.62 14.71 -21.07
N ALA A 401 -4.09 13.85 -20.18
CA ALA A 401 -4.88 14.20 -19.02
C ALA A 401 -4.76 13.05 -18.01
N ASP A 402 -5.08 13.35 -16.75
CA ASP A 402 -5.19 12.31 -15.75
C ASP A 402 -6.30 11.33 -16.12
N THR A 403 -6.23 10.11 -15.61
CA THR A 403 -7.26 9.10 -15.83
C THR A 403 -7.28 8.11 -14.67
N TYR A 404 -8.26 7.21 -14.70
CA TYR A 404 -8.39 6.14 -13.74
C TYR A 404 -8.54 4.82 -14.46
N LEU A 405 -7.73 3.85 -14.07
CA LEU A 405 -7.81 2.50 -14.61
C LEU A 405 -8.82 1.69 -13.79
N ASP A 406 -9.94 1.33 -14.40
CA ASP A 406 -11.01 0.54 -13.81
C ASP A 406 -10.66 -0.95 -13.90
N MET A 407 -10.50 -1.57 -12.74
CA MET A 407 -10.13 -2.97 -12.61
C MET A 407 -11.35 -3.89 -12.44
N SER A 408 -12.57 -3.38 -12.61
CA SER A 408 -13.79 -4.19 -12.49
C SER A 408 -13.72 -5.48 -13.32
N GLY A 409 -14.10 -6.60 -12.69
CA GLY A 409 -14.06 -7.94 -13.30
C GLY A 409 -12.71 -8.66 -13.20
N TRP A 410 -11.62 -7.95 -12.93
CA TRP A 410 -10.33 -8.53 -12.57
C TRP A 410 -10.32 -9.02 -11.12
N GLY A 411 -9.30 -9.80 -10.76
CA GLY A 411 -9.19 -10.45 -9.46
C GLY A 411 -8.38 -9.63 -8.48
N LYS A 412 -7.08 -9.88 -8.46
CA LYS A 412 -6.11 -9.22 -7.59
C LYS A 412 -4.74 -9.23 -8.27
N GLY A 413 -4.04 -8.11 -8.27
CA GLY A 413 -2.76 -8.03 -8.93
C GLY A 413 -2.09 -6.67 -8.80
N ILE A 414 -1.16 -6.42 -9.71
CA ILE A 414 -0.51 -5.12 -9.91
C ILE A 414 -0.59 -4.68 -11.38
N VAL A 415 -0.50 -3.38 -11.61
CA VAL A 415 -0.49 -2.81 -12.96
C VAL A 415 0.72 -1.90 -13.17
N PHE A 416 1.33 -2.03 -14.33
CA PHE A 416 2.32 -1.09 -14.85
C PHE A 416 1.73 -0.30 -16.02
N LEU A 417 2.04 0.99 -16.09
CA LEU A 417 1.78 1.82 -17.26
C LEU A 417 3.07 2.54 -17.65
N ASN A 418 3.54 2.32 -18.87
CA ASN A 418 4.84 2.82 -19.36
C ASN A 418 6.02 2.52 -18.42
N GLY A 419 5.95 1.41 -17.70
CA GLY A 419 6.96 0.98 -16.73
C GLY A 419 6.80 1.51 -15.32
N GLU A 420 5.88 2.44 -15.08
CA GLU A 420 5.54 2.92 -13.74
C GLU A 420 4.59 1.95 -13.05
N ASN A 421 4.95 1.49 -11.86
CA ASN A 421 4.11 0.59 -11.06
C ASN A 421 3.01 1.39 -10.36
N LEU A 422 1.79 1.31 -10.88
CA LEU A 422 0.63 2.04 -10.35
C LEU A 422 0.15 1.50 -8.99
N GLY A 423 0.66 0.34 -8.57
CA GLY A 423 0.33 -0.30 -7.31
C GLY A 423 -0.65 -1.45 -7.47
N ARG A 424 -1.32 -1.79 -6.36
CA ARG A 424 -2.16 -2.98 -6.25
C ARG A 424 -3.61 -2.68 -6.56
N TYR A 425 -4.29 -3.62 -7.21
CA TYR A 425 -5.74 -3.60 -7.34
C TYR A 425 -6.37 -4.82 -6.69
N TRP A 426 -7.56 -4.65 -6.12
CA TRP A 426 -8.34 -5.75 -5.56
C TRP A 426 -9.86 -5.47 -5.54
N PRO A 427 -10.48 -5.31 -6.73
CA PRO A 427 -11.90 -4.96 -6.86
C PRO A 427 -12.85 -6.03 -6.32
N LEU A 428 -12.38 -7.28 -6.14
CA LEU A 428 -13.18 -8.35 -5.53
C LEU A 428 -13.59 -8.05 -4.09
N VAL A 429 -12.80 -7.25 -3.37
CA VAL A 429 -13.07 -6.91 -1.96
C VAL A 429 -13.22 -5.40 -1.73
N GLY A 430 -12.69 -4.57 -2.63
CA GLY A 430 -12.81 -3.12 -2.52
C GLY A 430 -12.18 -2.56 -1.23
N PRO A 431 -12.49 -1.30 -0.88
CA PRO A 431 -13.51 -0.45 -1.51
C PRO A 431 -13.01 0.19 -2.83
N GLN A 432 -11.69 0.29 -2.99
CA GLN A 432 -11.04 0.80 -4.19
C GLN A 432 -11.18 -0.18 -5.37
N VAL A 433 -11.66 0.33 -6.49
CA VAL A 433 -11.76 -0.40 -7.77
C VAL A 433 -10.88 0.19 -8.85
N THR A 434 -10.69 1.52 -8.83
CA THR A 434 -9.84 2.21 -9.81
C THR A 434 -8.46 2.54 -9.26
N LEU A 435 -7.44 2.47 -10.12
CA LEU A 435 -6.11 3.02 -9.86
C LEU A 435 -5.96 4.39 -10.53
N TYR A 436 -5.43 5.38 -9.81
CA TYR A 436 -5.11 6.70 -10.38
C TYR A 436 -3.92 6.62 -11.33
N VAL A 437 -4.04 7.27 -12.48
CA VAL A 437 -2.99 7.39 -13.50
C VAL A 437 -2.75 8.88 -13.74
N PRO A 438 -1.65 9.44 -13.23
CA PRO A 438 -1.33 10.84 -13.45
C PRO A 438 -0.84 11.06 -14.89
N ALA A 439 -1.23 12.18 -15.50
CA ALA A 439 -0.91 12.51 -16.88
C ALA A 439 0.60 12.39 -17.24
N PRO A 440 1.56 12.74 -16.36
CA PRO A 440 2.99 12.58 -16.65
C PRO A 440 3.47 11.14 -16.88
N VAL A 441 2.69 10.13 -16.48
CA VAL A 441 2.99 8.72 -16.77
C VAL A 441 2.59 8.35 -18.21
N LEU A 442 1.68 9.12 -18.82
CA LEU A 442 1.23 8.96 -20.20
C LEU A 442 2.10 9.76 -21.17
N LYS A 443 2.05 9.38 -22.45
CA LYS A 443 2.71 10.08 -23.55
C LYS A 443 1.86 10.06 -24.81
N VAL A 444 2.10 11.02 -25.71
CA VAL A 444 1.58 10.94 -27.09
C VAL A 444 2.17 9.72 -27.78
N GLY A 445 1.32 9.00 -28.51
CA GLY A 445 1.60 7.73 -29.14
C GLY A 445 1.18 6.54 -28.29
N LEU A 446 1.92 5.43 -28.42
CA LEU A 446 1.61 4.17 -27.76
C LEU A 446 2.06 4.18 -26.29
N ASN A 447 1.13 3.83 -25.41
CA ASN A 447 1.31 3.67 -23.99
C ASN A 447 1.15 2.20 -23.64
N SER A 448 2.17 1.58 -23.06
CA SER A 448 2.14 0.16 -22.72
C SER A 448 1.50 -0.06 -21.37
N ILE A 449 0.54 -0.98 -21.31
CA ILE A 449 -0.14 -1.39 -20.08
C ILE A 449 0.20 -2.85 -19.83
N VAL A 450 0.61 -3.18 -18.61
CA VAL A 450 0.91 -4.56 -18.21
C VAL A 450 0.23 -4.86 -16.89
N VAL A 451 -0.57 -5.93 -16.88
CA VAL A 451 -1.25 -6.44 -15.69
C VAL A 451 -0.64 -7.77 -15.29
N VAL A 452 -0.20 -7.87 -14.04
CA VAL A 452 0.17 -9.16 -13.45
C VAL A 452 -0.99 -9.58 -12.54
N GLU A 453 -1.86 -10.46 -13.05
CA GLU A 453 -3.07 -10.92 -12.38
C GLU A 453 -2.79 -12.23 -11.64
N TYR A 454 -3.16 -12.30 -10.36
CA TYR A 454 -2.83 -13.41 -9.47
C TYR A 454 -3.98 -14.40 -9.30
N GLN A 455 -5.22 -13.97 -9.50
CA GLN A 455 -6.41 -14.67 -9.03
C GLN A 455 -7.44 -14.95 -10.15
N GLN A 456 -7.85 -13.93 -10.90
CA GLN A 456 -8.97 -14.01 -11.84
C GLN A 456 -8.83 -12.98 -12.96
N ALA A 457 -9.06 -13.37 -14.21
CA ALA A 457 -9.18 -12.43 -15.33
C ALA A 457 -10.60 -12.41 -15.91
N PRO A 458 -11.12 -11.25 -16.34
CA PRO A 458 -12.43 -11.17 -16.99
C PRO A 458 -12.38 -11.82 -18.38
N ALA A 459 -13.53 -12.31 -18.85
CA ALA A 459 -13.61 -13.03 -20.12
C ALA A 459 -13.23 -12.19 -21.34
N ALA A 460 -13.54 -10.90 -21.31
CA ALA A 460 -13.20 -9.98 -22.38
C ALA A 460 -11.69 -9.62 -22.40
N THR A 461 -10.96 -9.87 -21.31
CA THR A 461 -9.59 -9.39 -21.05
C THR A 461 -9.45 -7.89 -21.34
N GLU A 462 -10.45 -7.11 -20.97
CA GLU A 462 -10.52 -5.67 -21.19
C GLU A 462 -10.18 -4.87 -19.93
N LEU A 463 -9.57 -3.71 -20.14
CA LEU A 463 -9.40 -2.66 -19.15
C LEU A 463 -10.10 -1.39 -19.62
N HIS A 464 -10.69 -0.64 -18.69
CA HIS A 464 -11.40 0.59 -19.00
C HIS A 464 -10.73 1.79 -18.34
N PHE A 465 -10.47 2.83 -19.13
CA PHE A 465 -10.00 4.13 -18.64
C PHE A 465 -11.20 5.05 -18.40
N ARG A 466 -11.25 5.66 -17.22
CA ARG A 466 -12.34 6.54 -16.76
C ARG A 466 -11.81 7.93 -16.42
N ASP A 467 -12.71 8.90 -16.43
CA ASP A 467 -12.47 10.27 -15.96
C ASP A 467 -12.80 10.48 -14.47
N THR A 468 -13.36 9.46 -13.82
CA THR A 468 -13.83 9.50 -12.43
C THR A 468 -13.37 8.27 -11.66
N PRO A 469 -12.96 8.43 -10.38
CA PRO A 469 -12.52 7.31 -9.56
C PRO A 469 -13.72 6.53 -9.01
N ILE A 470 -13.51 5.24 -8.75
CA ILE A 470 -14.41 4.37 -7.99
C ILE A 470 -13.65 3.91 -6.75
N LEU A 471 -13.77 4.70 -5.68
CA LEU A 471 -13.15 4.38 -4.39
C LEU A 471 -14.10 3.73 -3.40
N ASN A 472 -15.42 3.83 -3.59
CA ASN A 472 -16.43 3.34 -2.64
C ASN A 472 -17.38 2.33 -3.31
N ALA A 473 -16.82 1.28 -3.91
CA ALA A 473 -17.64 0.17 -4.36
C ALA A 473 -18.11 -0.63 -3.15
N ARG A 474 -19.43 -0.76 -2.97
CA ARG A 474 -19.97 -1.73 -2.00
C ARG A 474 -19.60 -3.13 -2.49
N THR A 475 -18.96 -3.90 -1.63
CA THR A 475 -19.05 -5.36 -1.71
C THR A 475 -20.53 -5.70 -1.56
N GLY A 476 -21.13 -6.18 -2.65
CA GLY A 476 -22.52 -6.64 -2.68
C GLY A 476 -22.72 -7.88 -1.84
#